data_AF-A0A1Q3JPT1-F1
#
_entry.id   AF-A0A1Q3JPT1-F1
#
_cell.length_a   1.000
_cell.length_b   1.000
_cell.length_c   1.000
_cell.angle_alpha   90.00
_cell.angle_beta   90.00
_cell.angle_gamma   90.00
#
_symmetry.space_group_name_H-M   'P 1'
#
loop_
_entity.id
_entity.type
_entity.pdbx_description
1 polymer ?
#
loop_
_entity_poly.entity_id
_entity_poly.type
_entity_poly.pdbx_seq_one_letter_code
_entity_poly.pdbx_strand_id
1 'polypeptide(L)'
;MLGRKMWTDVRSEHATANALDISAFTLASGRQISVVRHWSGSGAEARFLREIHSAACRYFRVAIGPEFNALHRDHFHYDRGFLSRCK
;
A
#
# COMPACT_ATOMS: atom_id res chain seq x y z
N MET A 1 -17.11 -8.28 -19.19
CA MET A 1 -15.88 -8.85 -18.56
C MET A 1 -15.21 -9.77 -19.56
N LEU A 2 -14.08 -9.36 -20.14
CA LEU A 2 -13.25 -10.22 -20.99
C LEU A 2 -12.15 -10.81 -20.11
N GLY A 3 -12.46 -11.90 -19.39
CA GLY A 3 -11.51 -12.59 -18.51
C GLY A 3 -10.78 -13.70 -19.27
N ARG A 4 -9.48 -13.53 -19.49
CA ARG A 4 -8.61 -14.62 -19.96
C ARG A 4 -8.58 -15.71 -18.89
N LYS A 5 -8.80 -16.98 -19.29
CA LYS A 5 -8.80 -18.21 -18.47
C LYS A 5 -7.60 -18.36 -17.50
N MET A 6 -6.55 -17.58 -17.70
CA MET A 6 -5.30 -17.57 -16.94
C MET A 6 -5.40 -16.93 -15.54
N TRP A 7 -6.48 -16.18 -15.24
CA TRP A 7 -6.58 -15.39 -14.00
C TRP A 7 -7.72 -15.83 -13.07
N THR A 8 -8.57 -16.77 -13.48
CA THR A 8 -9.72 -17.23 -12.68
C THR A 8 -9.30 -18.08 -11.48
N ASP A 9 -8.14 -18.73 -11.56
CA ASP A 9 -7.61 -19.60 -10.50
C ASP A 9 -6.56 -18.92 -9.62
N VAL A 10 -6.28 -17.63 -9.88
CA VAL A 10 -5.29 -16.86 -9.13
C VAL A 10 -5.97 -16.21 -7.93
N ARG A 11 -5.63 -16.69 -6.72
CA ARG A 11 -6.10 -16.10 -5.47
C ARG A 11 -5.40 -14.77 -5.19
N SER A 12 -6.11 -13.86 -4.53
CA SER A 12 -5.51 -12.66 -3.96
C SER A 12 -4.42 -13.03 -2.95
N GLU A 13 -3.35 -12.23 -2.87
CA GLU A 13 -2.29 -12.38 -1.86
C GLU A 13 -2.81 -12.15 -0.43
N HIS A 14 -3.91 -11.41 -0.27
CA HIS A 14 -4.60 -11.31 1.03
C HIS A 14 -5.20 -12.65 1.47
N ALA A 15 -5.69 -13.48 0.53
CA ALA A 15 -6.29 -14.77 0.86
C ALA A 15 -5.25 -15.78 1.38
N THR A 16 -3.96 -15.51 1.19
CA THR A 16 -2.83 -16.31 1.65
C THR A 16 -2.04 -15.65 2.79
N ALA A 17 -2.55 -14.53 3.34
CA ALA A 17 -1.86 -13.70 4.33
C ALA A 17 -0.46 -13.20 3.87
N ASN A 18 -0.29 -13.05 2.55
CA ASN A 18 0.93 -12.59 1.91
C ASN A 18 0.84 -11.11 1.46
N ALA A 19 -0.23 -10.42 1.85
CA ALA A 19 -0.46 -8.99 1.64
C ALA A 19 -0.88 -8.29 2.94
N LEU A 20 -0.64 -6.98 2.98
CA LEU A 20 -0.95 -6.08 4.09
C LEU A 20 -1.49 -4.78 3.53
N ASP A 21 -2.58 -4.27 4.13
CA ASP A 21 -3.08 -2.92 3.87
C ASP A 21 -2.92 -2.05 5.11
N ILE A 22 -2.26 -0.89 4.96
CA ILE A 22 -1.98 0.04 6.07
C ILE A 22 -2.61 1.40 5.76
N SER A 23 -3.59 1.80 6.57
CA SER A 23 -4.30 3.09 6.42
C SER A 23 -3.79 4.21 7.34
N ALA A 24 -3.12 3.85 8.44
CA ALA A 24 -2.58 4.82 9.39
C ALA A 24 -1.49 4.23 10.31
N PHE A 25 -0.71 5.11 10.94
CA PHE A 25 0.25 4.78 11.99
C PHE A 25 -0.14 5.51 13.28
N THR A 26 -0.18 4.80 14.40
CA THR A 26 -0.36 5.41 15.72
C THR A 26 0.98 5.45 16.43
N LEU A 27 1.42 6.65 16.82
CA LEU A 27 2.67 6.84 17.53
C LEU A 27 2.51 6.55 19.02
N ALA A 28 3.61 6.35 19.73
CA ALA A 28 3.61 6.15 21.18
C ALA A 28 2.94 7.29 21.97
N SER A 29 2.91 8.51 21.40
CA SER A 29 2.19 9.66 21.97
C SER A 29 0.67 9.60 21.78
N GLY A 30 0.13 8.59 21.10
CA GLY A 30 -1.28 8.48 20.71
C GLY A 30 -1.63 9.26 19.43
N ARG A 31 -0.71 10.07 18.89
CA ARG A 31 -0.93 10.79 17.62
C ARG A 31 -1.05 9.82 16.45
N GLN A 32 -2.08 9.99 15.63
CA GLN A 32 -2.32 9.18 14.44
C GLN A 32 -1.89 9.90 13.15
N ILE A 33 -1.09 9.23 12.34
CA ILE A 33 -0.69 9.65 10.98
C ILE A 33 -1.47 8.79 9.99
N SER A 34 -2.58 9.33 9.47
CA SER A 34 -3.43 8.67 8.47
C SER A 34 -2.96 8.93 7.04
N VAL A 35 -2.97 7.89 6.19
CA VAL A 35 -2.62 7.98 4.75
C VAL A 35 -3.58 8.94 4.04
N VAL A 36 -4.89 8.71 4.13
CA VAL A 36 -5.90 9.52 3.42
C VAL A 36 -5.86 11.01 3.83
N ARG A 37 -5.52 11.30 5.09
CA ARG A 37 -5.52 12.69 5.60
C ARG A 37 -4.21 13.44 5.34
N HIS A 38 -3.07 12.74 5.36
CA HIS A 38 -1.77 13.41 5.40
C HIS A 38 -0.91 13.20 4.14
N TRP A 39 -1.25 12.27 3.24
CA TRP A 39 -0.43 11.96 2.07
C TRP A 39 -0.10 13.18 1.20
N SER A 40 -1.12 14.01 0.89
CA SER A 40 -0.98 15.20 0.05
C SER A 40 -0.36 16.41 0.77
N GLY A 41 0.01 16.27 2.04
CA GLY A 41 0.61 17.35 2.82
C GLY A 41 2.09 17.57 2.49
N SER A 42 2.63 18.68 3.01
CA SER A 42 4.05 19.03 2.98
C SER A 42 4.76 18.89 4.34
N GLY A 43 4.00 18.59 5.39
CA GLY A 43 4.50 18.45 6.77
C GLY A 43 5.27 17.16 7.06
N ALA A 44 5.65 16.99 8.33
CA ALA A 44 6.44 15.84 8.79
C ALA A 44 5.71 14.51 8.59
N GLU A 45 4.39 14.49 8.77
CA GLU A 45 3.51 13.35 8.56
C GLU A 45 3.57 12.85 7.11
N ALA A 46 3.46 13.78 6.16
CA ALA A 46 3.48 13.46 4.75
C ALA A 46 4.87 12.96 4.31
N ARG A 47 5.94 13.56 4.86
CA ARG A 47 7.32 13.10 4.64
C ARG A 47 7.52 11.68 5.18
N PHE A 48 7.09 11.42 6.41
CA PHE A 48 7.14 10.10 7.03
C PHE A 48 6.42 9.04 6.20
N LEU A 49 5.21 9.34 5.71
CA LEU A 49 4.45 8.44 4.85
C LEU A 49 5.17 8.12 3.54
N ARG A 50 5.75 9.13 2.89
CA ARG A 50 6.54 8.95 1.64
C ARG A 50 7.81 8.14 1.88
N GLU A 51 8.50 8.37 2.99
CA GLU A 51 9.72 7.65 3.36
C GLU A 51 9.44 6.17 3.64
N ILE A 52 8.40 5.84 4.42
CA ILE A 52 8.01 4.45 4.68
C ILE A 52 7.57 3.77 3.38
N HIS A 53 6.75 4.44 2.56
CA HIS A 53 6.29 3.86 1.32
C HIS A 53 7.44 3.58 0.35
N SER A 54 8.38 4.52 0.20
CA SER A 54 9.59 4.33 -0.61
C SER A 54 10.45 3.19 -0.07
N ALA A 55 10.64 3.11 1.25
CA ALA A 55 11.40 2.04 1.88
C ALA A 55 10.76 0.66 1.67
N ALA A 56 9.41 0.58 1.64
CA ALA A 56 8.65 -0.64 1.45
C ALA A 56 9.00 -1.35 0.12
N CYS A 57 9.33 -0.60 -0.94
CA CYS A 57 9.70 -1.18 -2.24
C CYS A 57 10.95 -2.08 -2.19
N ARG A 58 11.78 -1.97 -1.14
CA ARG A 58 12.93 -2.88 -0.92
C ARG A 58 12.53 -4.22 -0.31
N TYR A 59 11.37 -4.26 0.36
CA TYR A 59 10.91 -5.41 1.12
C TYR A 59 9.75 -6.12 0.44
N PHE A 60 8.92 -5.42 -0.32
CA PHE A 60 7.72 -5.97 -0.96
C PHE A 60 7.90 -6.02 -2.48
N ARG A 61 7.27 -7.00 -3.14
CA ARG A 61 7.28 -7.06 -4.60
C ARG A 61 6.28 -6.07 -5.17
N VAL A 62 5.11 -5.96 -4.56
CA VAL A 62 4.15 -4.88 -4.82
C VAL A 62 4.15 -3.95 -3.62
N ALA A 63 4.44 -2.68 -3.86
CA ALA A 63 4.21 -1.60 -2.93
C ALA A 63 3.50 -0.46 -3.64
N ILE A 64 2.20 -0.33 -3.41
CA ILE A 64 1.38 0.69 -4.05
C ILE A 64 0.62 1.54 -3.04
N GLY A 65 0.42 2.81 -3.39
CA GLY A 65 -0.23 3.78 -2.52
C GLY A 65 -1.15 4.75 -3.25
N PRO A 66 -1.41 5.94 -2.66
CA PRO A 66 -2.42 6.87 -3.17
C PRO A 66 -2.21 7.39 -4.59
N GLU A 67 -0.99 7.26 -5.13
CA GLU A 67 -0.67 7.66 -6.50
C GLU A 67 -0.89 6.55 -7.54
N PHE A 68 -1.19 5.31 -7.12
CA PHE A 68 -1.36 4.21 -8.06
C PHE A 68 -2.71 4.26 -8.77
N ASN A 69 -3.81 4.31 -8.01
CA ASN A 69 -5.17 4.51 -8.53
C ASN A 69 -6.16 4.88 -7.40
N ALA A 70 -7.42 5.13 -7.76
CA ALA A 70 -8.46 5.54 -6.82
C ALA A 70 -8.74 4.54 -5.69
N LEU A 71 -8.53 3.24 -5.91
CA LEU A 71 -8.76 2.20 -4.90
C LEU A 71 -7.70 2.21 -3.79
N HIS A 72 -6.53 2.80 -4.04
CA HIS A 72 -5.41 2.83 -3.08
C HIS A 72 -5.23 4.21 -2.46
N ARG A 73 -6.23 5.11 -2.59
CA ARG A 73 -6.13 6.50 -2.14
C ARG A 73 -5.95 6.63 -0.62
N ASP A 74 -6.46 5.68 0.14
CA ASP A 74 -6.60 5.76 1.59
C ASP A 74 -5.72 4.77 2.35
N HIS A 75 -4.94 3.93 1.66
CA HIS A 75 -4.05 2.95 2.27
C HIS A 75 -2.84 2.64 1.38
N PHE A 76 -1.83 2.05 1.99
CA PHE A 76 -0.78 1.37 1.24
C PHE A 76 -1.10 -0.12 1.14
N HIS A 77 -0.94 -0.69 -0.05
CA HIS A 77 -1.03 -2.13 -0.29
C HIS A 77 0.37 -2.70 -0.54
N TYR A 78 0.76 -3.66 0.29
CA TYR A 78 2.07 -4.30 0.25
C TYR A 78 1.93 -5.81 0.15
N ASP A 79 2.52 -6.44 -0.88
CA ASP A 79 2.51 -7.89 -1.03
C ASP A 79 3.84 -8.46 -1.56
N ARG A 80 4.01 -9.77 -1.40
CA ARG A 80 5.19 -10.54 -1.86
C ARG A 80 4.84 -11.52 -2.98
N GLY A 81 3.71 -11.30 -3.65
CA GLY A 81 3.20 -12.16 -4.73
C GLY A 81 4.07 -12.12 -5.99
N PHE A 82 3.64 -12.82 -7.03
CA PHE A 82 4.38 -12.96 -8.29
C PHE A 82 4.44 -11.68 -9.14
N LEU A 83 3.60 -10.68 -8.87
CA LEU A 83 3.66 -9.36 -9.51
C LEU A 83 4.71 -8.45 -8.86
N SER A 84 5.21 -7.46 -9.61
CA SER A 84 6.13 -6.45 -9.09
C SER A 84 5.71 -5.05 -9.51
N ARG A 85 5.61 -4.14 -8.53
CA ARG A 85 5.25 -2.72 -8.73
C ARG A 85 5.70 -1.90 -7.52
N CYS A 86 6.26 -0.71 -7.74
CA CYS A 86 6.54 0.28 -6.70
C CYS A 86 5.94 1.61 -7.18
N LYS A 87 4.84 2.07 -6.57
CA LYS A 87 4.13 3.26 -7.06
C LYS A 87 3.21 3.96 -6.06
#